data_AF-A0A6A6HSB3-F1
#
_entry.id   AF-A0A6A6HSB3-F1
#
_cell.length_a   1.000
_cell.length_b   1.000
_cell.length_c   1.000
_cell.angle_alpha   90.00
_cell.angle_beta   90.00
_cell.angle_gamma   90.00
#
_symmetry.space_group_name_H-M   'P 1'
#
loop_
_entity.id
_entity.type
_entity.pdbx_description
1 polymer ?
#
loop_
_entity_poly.entity_id
_entity_poly.type
_entity_poly.pdbx_seq_one_letter_code
_entity_poly.pdbx_strand_id
1 'polypeptide(L)'
;MPCDQPEQDRLALQHQVYLLALKGKLTTTRITSATRRILDLGTGPGYWAVAMAQQYPHAEVVGVDMAVWDIETTEAVAPNARVTWEIDDLDVWGVEPELDDVTLRLERYNPYRDHANREPLDSPAKQKTKASDSQTHTQPHTPSDPSFDLYSLEPEVQPGWHFSDTFDLIHMRSMKGVFAYWEGVYDEIYKNLSPGGWVEIADYDMTMPSLEEMAGIEEFPFPALRKLYLGVMQASFKSGRPIGTYYMHPTYLEDAGFKDVQTTYVNVPIGQWPEDEEQRKIGKLFLVSVMEMLEANLLRLLTVWGDAEKIWSVEEVKDEIERGKKEILEWSRGPDRQGKTEGWCASFKWIVGRKSKNA
;
A
#
# COMPACT_ATOMS: atom_id res chain seq x y z
N MET A 1 2.73 -8.04 -3.44
CA MET A 1 1.62 -8.74 -4.10
C MET A 1 2.17 -9.54 -5.28
N PRO A 2 1.53 -10.64 -5.71
CA PRO A 2 1.86 -11.25 -7.00
C PRO A 2 1.57 -10.29 -8.16
N CYS A 3 2.19 -10.51 -9.31
CA CYS A 3 1.97 -9.73 -10.54
C CYS A 3 1.73 -10.64 -11.76
N ASP A 4 1.08 -11.78 -11.52
CA ASP A 4 0.77 -12.80 -12.53
C ASP A 4 -0.61 -12.56 -13.16
N GLN A 5 -0.92 -13.32 -14.22
CA GLN A 5 -2.17 -13.17 -14.97
C GLN A 5 -3.45 -13.28 -14.10
N PRO A 6 -3.56 -14.25 -13.16
CA PRO A 6 -4.73 -14.32 -12.27
C PRO A 6 -4.93 -13.04 -11.45
N GLU A 7 -3.85 -12.44 -10.96
CA GLU A 7 -3.93 -11.19 -10.22
C GLU A 7 -4.33 -10.02 -11.13
N GLN A 8 -3.83 -9.97 -12.36
CA GLN A 8 -4.25 -8.97 -13.34
C GLN A 8 -5.74 -9.07 -13.66
N ASP A 9 -6.27 -10.28 -13.86
CA ASP A 9 -7.71 -10.51 -14.08
C ASP A 9 -8.54 -10.08 -12.85
N ARG A 10 -8.05 -10.37 -11.65
CA ARG A 10 -8.68 -9.94 -10.40
C ARG A 10 -8.71 -8.42 -10.26
N LEU A 11 -7.61 -7.73 -10.60
CA LEU A 11 -7.51 -6.27 -10.58
C LEU A 11 -8.38 -5.63 -11.66
N ALA A 12 -8.59 -6.29 -12.80
CA ALA A 12 -9.55 -5.85 -13.81
C ALA A 12 -10.99 -5.87 -13.26
N LEU A 13 -11.39 -6.95 -12.58
CA LEU A 13 -12.68 -7.04 -11.90
C LEU A 13 -12.81 -5.97 -10.82
N GLN A 14 -11.77 -5.77 -10.00
CA GLN A 14 -11.77 -4.75 -8.96
C GLN A 14 -11.94 -3.34 -9.56
N HIS A 15 -11.26 -3.04 -10.67
CA HIS A 15 -11.42 -1.77 -11.37
C HIS A 15 -12.88 -1.54 -11.83
N GLN A 16 -13.55 -2.58 -12.36
CA GLN A 16 -14.96 -2.49 -12.73
C GLN A 16 -15.86 -2.24 -11.51
N VAL A 17 -15.56 -2.82 -10.35
CA VAL A 17 -16.31 -2.55 -9.11
C VAL A 17 -16.19 -1.08 -8.70
N TYR A 18 -14.98 -0.50 -8.73
CA TYR A 18 -14.80 0.94 -8.46
C TYR A 18 -15.59 1.83 -9.42
N LEU A 19 -15.59 1.51 -10.71
CA LEU A 19 -16.38 2.23 -11.71
C LEU A 19 -17.89 2.15 -11.41
N LEU A 20 -18.41 0.96 -11.15
CA LEU A 20 -19.83 0.76 -10.84
C LEU A 20 -20.23 1.49 -9.53
N ALA A 21 -19.36 1.45 -8.52
CA ALA A 21 -19.58 2.18 -7.26
C ALA A 21 -19.70 3.69 -7.48
N LEU A 22 -18.91 4.25 -8.41
CA LEU A 22 -18.98 5.66 -8.81
C LEU A 22 -19.89 5.95 -10.01
N LYS A 23 -20.76 5.00 -10.39
CA LYS A 23 -21.70 5.14 -11.53
C LYS A 23 -21.01 5.51 -12.84
N GLY A 24 -19.88 4.89 -13.12
CA GLY A 24 -19.06 5.05 -14.32
C GLY A 24 -18.03 6.18 -14.26
N LYS A 25 -17.93 6.93 -13.16
CA LYS A 25 -16.87 7.95 -12.99
C LYS A 25 -15.56 7.31 -12.52
N LEU A 26 -14.44 7.84 -13.00
CA LEU A 26 -13.09 7.40 -12.59
C LEU A 26 -12.61 8.07 -11.29
N THR A 27 -13.19 9.22 -10.93
CA THR A 27 -12.76 10.03 -9.79
C THR A 27 -13.95 10.74 -9.14
N THR A 28 -13.82 11.05 -7.85
CA THR A 28 -14.73 11.91 -7.09
C THR A 28 -14.30 13.37 -7.11
N THR A 29 -13.04 13.66 -7.45
CA THR A 29 -12.54 15.03 -7.57
C THR A 29 -12.90 15.68 -8.90
N ARG A 30 -12.82 17.02 -8.94
CA ARG A 30 -13.12 17.81 -10.13
C ARG A 30 -11.87 17.94 -11.01
N ILE A 31 -11.90 17.28 -12.16
CA ILE A 31 -10.96 17.53 -13.24
C ILE A 31 -11.44 18.70 -14.10
N THR A 32 -10.52 19.59 -14.46
CA THR A 32 -10.83 20.79 -15.26
C THR A 32 -10.06 20.76 -16.58
N SER A 33 -10.45 21.61 -17.54
CA SER A 33 -9.68 21.78 -18.78
C SER A 33 -8.28 22.37 -18.59
N ALA A 34 -7.98 22.85 -17.37
CA ALA A 34 -6.66 23.32 -16.97
C ALA A 34 -5.78 22.21 -16.37
N THR A 35 -6.35 21.05 -16.05
CA THR A 35 -5.58 19.88 -15.58
C THR A 35 -4.69 19.38 -16.73
N ARG A 36 -3.38 19.41 -16.54
CA ARG A 36 -2.37 19.03 -17.54
C ARG A 36 -1.60 17.79 -17.17
N ARG A 37 -1.35 17.52 -15.89
CA ARG A 37 -0.57 16.36 -15.46
C ARG A 37 -1.28 15.58 -14.36
N ILE A 38 -1.38 14.28 -14.53
CA ILE A 38 -2.03 13.34 -13.61
C ILE A 38 -1.04 12.22 -13.28
N LEU A 39 -0.88 11.91 -12.00
CA LEU A 39 -0.05 10.81 -11.52
C LEU A 39 -0.94 9.72 -10.91
N ASP A 40 -0.72 8.47 -11.30
CA ASP A 40 -1.33 7.28 -10.70
C ASP A 40 -0.24 6.47 -9.97
N LEU A 41 -0.24 6.54 -8.64
CA LEU A 41 0.72 5.87 -7.77
C LEU A 41 0.23 4.45 -7.44
N GLY A 42 1.07 3.45 -7.68
CA GLY A 42 0.67 2.04 -7.59
C GLY A 42 -0.33 1.69 -8.68
N THR A 43 -0.01 2.05 -9.93
CA THR A 43 -0.94 1.96 -11.07
C THR A 43 -1.36 0.52 -11.40
N GLY A 44 -0.58 -0.47 -10.94
CA GLY A 44 -0.82 -1.87 -11.23
C GLY A 44 -0.81 -2.15 -12.74
N PRO A 45 -1.76 -2.95 -13.26
CA PRO A 45 -1.93 -3.15 -14.71
C PRO A 45 -2.37 -1.92 -15.51
N GLY A 46 -2.55 -0.76 -14.87
CA GLY A 46 -2.78 0.51 -15.56
C GLY A 46 -4.24 0.81 -15.95
N TYR A 47 -5.22 0.01 -15.52
CA TYR A 47 -6.63 0.19 -15.92
C TYR A 47 -7.18 1.59 -15.63
N TRP A 48 -6.83 2.17 -14.49
CA TRP A 48 -7.29 3.52 -14.13
C TRP A 48 -6.57 4.60 -14.96
N ALA A 49 -5.23 4.54 -15.04
CA ALA A 49 -4.42 5.48 -15.81
C ALA A 49 -4.81 5.53 -17.28
N VAL A 50 -5.01 4.37 -17.92
CA VAL A 50 -5.42 4.29 -19.34
C VAL A 50 -6.82 4.89 -19.54
N ALA A 51 -7.78 4.57 -18.67
CA ALA A 51 -9.12 5.14 -18.75
C ALA A 51 -9.12 6.67 -18.56
N MET A 52 -8.26 7.17 -17.67
CA MET A 52 -8.07 8.60 -17.46
C MET A 52 -7.46 9.30 -18.66
N ALA A 53 -6.41 8.72 -19.27
CA ALA A 53 -5.79 9.25 -20.48
C ALA A 53 -6.76 9.24 -21.68
N GLN A 54 -7.64 8.23 -21.76
CA GLN A 54 -8.69 8.17 -22.78
C GLN A 54 -9.76 9.26 -22.56
N GLN A 55 -10.19 9.47 -21.31
CA GLN A 55 -11.22 10.46 -20.98
C GLN A 55 -10.71 11.90 -21.04
N TYR A 56 -9.43 12.12 -20.74
CA TYR A 56 -8.78 13.43 -20.68
C TYR A 56 -7.54 13.48 -21.57
N PRO A 57 -7.69 13.41 -22.91
CA PRO A 57 -6.55 13.32 -23.85
C PRO A 57 -5.66 14.57 -23.90
N HIS A 58 -6.04 15.64 -23.19
CA HIS A 58 -5.27 16.88 -23.07
C HIS A 58 -4.37 16.90 -21.82
N ALA A 59 -4.52 15.91 -20.93
CA ALA A 59 -3.69 15.73 -19.76
C ALA A 59 -2.70 14.59 -20.04
N GLU A 60 -1.46 14.81 -19.66
CA GLU A 60 -0.45 13.77 -19.53
C GLU A 60 -0.78 12.93 -18.30
N VAL A 61 -0.81 11.60 -18.47
CA VAL A 61 -1.01 10.65 -17.38
C VAL A 61 0.27 9.86 -17.20
N VAL A 62 0.79 9.82 -15.98
CA VAL A 62 1.96 9.05 -15.59
C VAL A 62 1.52 7.97 -14.61
N GLY A 63 1.83 6.72 -14.90
CA GLY A 63 1.57 5.59 -14.01
C GLY A 63 2.88 5.06 -13.44
N VAL A 64 2.96 4.93 -12.11
CA VAL A 64 4.14 4.43 -11.40
C VAL A 64 3.79 3.16 -10.65
N ASP A 65 4.59 2.11 -10.78
CA ASP A 65 4.48 0.88 -10.01
C ASP A 65 5.86 0.26 -9.77
N MET A 66 6.03 -0.52 -8.71
CA MET A 66 7.27 -1.24 -8.46
C MET A 66 7.35 -2.53 -9.30
N ALA A 67 6.20 -3.09 -9.70
CA ALA A 67 6.12 -4.32 -10.48
C ALA A 67 5.99 -4.05 -11.98
N VAL A 68 6.51 -4.98 -12.78
CA VAL A 68 6.33 -4.99 -14.24
C VAL A 68 5.04 -5.73 -14.58
N TRP A 69 4.07 -5.03 -15.14
CA TRP A 69 2.77 -5.58 -15.55
C TRP A 69 2.69 -5.77 -17.07
N ASP A 70 1.79 -6.65 -17.52
CA ASP A 70 1.42 -6.72 -18.94
C ASP A 70 0.47 -5.57 -19.29
N ILE A 71 1.06 -4.44 -19.65
CA ILE A 71 0.35 -3.20 -19.99
C ILE A 71 -0.18 -3.24 -21.43
N GLU A 72 0.39 -4.07 -22.32
CA GLU A 72 -0.04 -4.17 -23.72
C GLU A 72 -1.52 -4.54 -23.82
N THR A 73 -1.95 -5.47 -22.96
CA THR A 73 -3.35 -5.89 -22.85
C THR A 73 -4.27 -4.70 -22.49
N THR A 74 -3.84 -3.82 -21.57
CA THR A 74 -4.64 -2.67 -21.12
C THR A 74 -4.65 -1.56 -22.18
N GLU A 75 -3.52 -1.25 -22.80
CA GLU A 75 -3.41 -0.22 -23.85
C GLU A 75 -4.15 -0.60 -25.14
N ALA A 76 -4.20 -1.90 -25.47
CA ALA A 76 -4.94 -2.40 -26.63
C ALA A 76 -6.44 -2.04 -26.57
N VAL A 77 -7.00 -1.87 -25.37
CA VAL A 77 -8.40 -1.47 -25.16
C VAL A 77 -8.62 0.02 -25.46
N ALA A 78 -7.57 0.84 -25.37
CA ALA A 78 -7.64 2.29 -25.57
C ALA A 78 -6.43 2.82 -26.38
N PRO A 79 -6.34 2.53 -27.69
CA PRO A 79 -5.15 2.81 -28.51
C PRO A 79 -4.81 4.30 -28.68
N ASN A 80 -5.72 5.20 -28.31
CA ASN A 80 -5.52 6.65 -28.34
C ASN A 80 -5.11 7.23 -26.99
N ALA A 81 -5.19 6.45 -25.91
CA ALA A 81 -4.70 6.85 -24.60
C ALA A 81 -3.17 6.87 -24.62
N ARG A 82 -2.59 7.91 -24.05
CA ARG A 82 -1.13 8.01 -23.89
C ARG A 82 -0.83 8.09 -22.41
N VAL A 83 -0.22 7.04 -21.89
CA VAL A 83 0.26 6.96 -20.52
C VAL A 83 1.77 6.80 -20.57
N THR A 84 2.47 7.53 -19.71
CA THR A 84 3.90 7.33 -19.46
C THR A 84 4.03 6.37 -18.29
N TRP A 85 4.75 5.27 -18.45
CA TRP A 85 4.93 4.25 -17.41
C TRP A 85 6.32 4.35 -16.80
N GLU A 86 6.39 4.33 -15.48
CA GLU A 86 7.65 4.38 -14.73
C GLU A 86 7.68 3.24 -13.72
N ILE A 87 8.86 2.62 -13.58
CA ILE A 87 9.09 1.58 -12.58
C ILE A 87 9.90 2.23 -11.45
N ASP A 88 9.31 2.32 -10.27
CA ASP A 88 9.95 2.91 -9.10
C ASP A 88 9.43 2.31 -7.79
N ASP A 89 10.28 2.30 -6.77
CA ASP A 89 9.87 1.94 -5.40
C ASP A 89 9.47 3.20 -4.64
N LEU A 90 8.16 3.36 -4.46
CA LEU A 90 7.58 4.52 -3.79
C LEU A 90 7.78 4.49 -2.27
N ASP A 91 8.08 3.33 -1.66
CA ASP A 91 8.24 3.20 -0.20
C ASP A 91 9.71 3.36 0.22
N VAL A 92 10.24 4.55 -0.03
CA VAL A 92 11.64 4.90 0.25
C VAL A 92 12.02 4.91 1.74
N TRP A 93 11.03 4.79 2.64
CA TRP A 93 11.22 4.64 4.09
C TRP A 93 11.16 3.18 4.56
N GLY A 94 10.76 2.26 3.68
CA GLY A 94 10.66 0.85 3.96
C GLY A 94 12.02 0.20 4.04
N VAL A 95 12.59 0.13 5.24
CA VAL A 95 13.69 -0.79 5.48
C VAL A 95 13.07 -2.18 5.66
N GLU A 96 13.13 -3.04 4.63
CA GLU A 96 13.01 -4.48 4.93
C GLU A 96 14.17 -4.79 5.87
N PRO A 97 13.91 -5.21 7.13
CA PRO A 97 15.00 -5.68 7.95
C PRO A 97 15.60 -6.88 7.21
N GLU A 98 16.82 -6.72 6.68
CA GLU A 98 17.64 -7.89 6.42
C GLU A 98 17.62 -8.66 7.74
N LEU A 99 16.96 -9.82 7.77
CA LEU A 99 16.87 -10.65 8.97
C LEU A 99 18.27 -10.86 9.56
N ASP A 100 19.29 -10.87 8.69
CA ASP A 100 20.69 -10.93 9.03
C ASP A 100 21.18 -9.74 9.86
N ASP A 101 20.78 -8.48 9.59
CA ASP A 101 21.20 -7.29 10.37
C ASP A 101 20.53 -7.26 11.75
N VAL A 102 19.24 -7.61 11.83
CA VAL A 102 18.53 -7.71 13.12
C VAL A 102 19.09 -8.86 13.96
N THR A 103 19.40 -9.99 13.33
CA THR A 103 20.06 -11.13 13.98
C THR A 103 21.47 -10.76 14.42
N LEU A 104 22.27 -10.07 13.59
CA LEU A 104 23.60 -9.55 13.94
C LEU A 104 23.55 -8.55 15.12
N ARG A 105 22.53 -7.69 15.16
CA ARG A 105 22.32 -6.74 16.26
C ARG A 105 21.92 -7.44 17.56
N LEU A 106 21.06 -8.45 17.47
CA LEU A 106 20.65 -9.27 18.62
C LEU A 106 21.77 -10.19 19.12
N GLU A 107 22.57 -10.78 18.24
CA GLU A 107 23.76 -11.57 18.59
C GLU A 107 24.82 -10.72 19.31
N ARG A 108 24.92 -9.44 18.98
CA ARG A 108 25.81 -8.48 19.65
C ARG A 108 25.19 -7.87 20.92
N TYR A 109 23.88 -8.05 21.13
CA TYR A 109 23.17 -7.51 22.28
C TYR A 109 23.27 -8.47 23.47
N ASN A 110 24.20 -8.18 24.39
CA ASN A 110 24.27 -8.84 25.68
C ASN A 110 23.61 -7.96 26.76
N PRO A 111 22.41 -8.32 27.26
CA PRO A 111 21.66 -7.50 28.22
C PRO A 111 22.31 -7.41 29.62
N TYR A 112 23.37 -8.20 29.87
CA TYR A 112 24.12 -8.20 31.13
C TYR A 112 25.52 -7.58 30.98
N ARG A 113 25.81 -6.91 29.85
CA ARG A 113 27.10 -6.27 29.63
C ARG A 113 27.29 -5.13 30.63
N ASP A 114 28.21 -5.33 31.57
CA ASP A 114 28.64 -4.29 32.49
C ASP A 114 29.37 -3.18 31.70
N HIS A 115 28.71 -2.03 31.56
CA HIS A 115 29.25 -0.87 30.84
C HIS A 115 30.38 -0.16 31.60
N ALA A 116 30.69 -0.58 32.84
CA ALA A 116 31.77 0.01 33.64
C ALA A 116 33.16 -0.47 33.22
N ASN A 117 33.29 -1.64 32.57
CA ASN A 117 34.56 -2.18 32.10
C ASN A 117 34.62 -2.19 30.57
N ARG A 118 35.18 -1.12 29.99
CA ARG A 118 35.57 -1.09 28.58
C ARG A 118 36.83 -1.93 28.40
N GLU A 119 36.71 -3.13 27.83
CA GLU A 119 37.87 -3.82 27.27
C GLU A 119 38.24 -3.19 25.91
N PRO A 120 39.45 -2.67 25.73
CA PRO A 120 39.91 -2.20 24.43
C PRO A 120 40.00 -3.37 23.46
N LEU A 121 39.38 -3.23 22.28
CA LEU A 121 39.62 -4.18 21.19
C LEU A 121 41.05 -3.95 20.66
N ASP A 122 41.88 -4.98 20.70
CA ASP A 122 43.20 -4.95 20.08
C ASP A 122 43.05 -4.66 18.58
N SER A 123 43.80 -3.68 18.10
CA SER A 123 43.85 -3.34 16.68
C SER A 123 44.48 -4.51 15.90
N PRO A 124 43.91 -4.93 14.75
CA PRO A 124 44.48 -6.01 13.96
C PRO A 124 45.90 -5.64 13.48
N ALA A 125 46.82 -6.58 13.65
CA ALA A 125 48.23 -6.43 13.29
C ALA A 125 48.38 -6.14 11.79
N LYS A 126 49.03 -5.00 11.47
CA LYS A 126 49.39 -4.60 10.10
C LYS A 126 50.23 -5.69 9.42
N GLN A 127 49.68 -6.33 8.38
CA GLN A 127 50.50 -7.08 7.41
C GLN A 127 51.42 -6.09 6.68
N LYS A 128 52.73 -6.32 6.79
CA LYS A 128 53.76 -5.57 6.07
C LYS A 128 53.74 -5.95 4.58
N THR A 129 53.18 -5.11 3.73
CA THR A 129 53.55 -5.06 2.30
C THR A 129 54.88 -4.31 2.15
N LYS A 130 55.87 -4.97 1.56
CA LYS A 130 57.17 -4.38 1.20
C LYS A 130 56.97 -3.36 0.07
N ALA A 131 57.34 -2.11 0.32
CA ALA A 131 57.56 -1.10 -0.73
C ALA A 131 58.97 -1.27 -1.33
N SER A 132 59.10 -1.02 -2.63
CA SER A 132 60.35 -0.55 -3.25
C SER A 132 60.18 0.91 -3.66
N ASP A 133 61.09 1.74 -3.16
CA ASP A 133 61.14 3.20 -3.29
C ASP A 133 61.30 3.71 -4.73
N SER A 134 60.68 4.85 -5.02
CA SER A 134 61.38 6.00 -5.60
C SER A 134 60.67 7.31 -5.22
N GLN A 135 61.48 8.25 -4.75
CA GLN A 135 61.17 9.46 -4.01
C GLN A 135 60.53 10.58 -4.85
N THR A 136 59.73 11.44 -4.21
CA THR A 136 59.88 12.91 -4.28
C THR A 136 59.12 13.58 -3.13
N HIS A 137 59.74 14.65 -2.61
CA HIS A 137 59.46 15.34 -1.35
C HIS A 137 58.10 16.05 -1.22
N THR A 138 57.43 15.85 -0.07
CA THR A 138 56.71 16.91 0.67
C THR A 138 56.76 16.62 2.18
N GLN A 139 56.95 17.67 2.97
CA GLN A 139 57.02 17.67 4.43
C GLN A 139 55.67 17.31 5.09
N PRO A 140 55.64 16.98 6.40
CA PRO A 140 54.65 16.08 6.96
C PRO A 140 53.31 16.78 7.17
N HIS A 141 52.31 16.41 6.38
CA HIS A 141 50.93 16.55 6.82
C HIS A 141 50.70 15.52 7.92
N THR A 142 50.60 16.03 9.14
CA THR A 142 49.91 15.38 10.25
C THR A 142 48.67 14.68 9.69
N PRO A 143 48.45 13.38 9.94
CA PRO A 143 47.15 12.78 9.66
C PRO A 143 46.18 13.55 10.54
N SER A 144 45.41 14.43 9.91
CA SER A 144 44.30 15.09 10.56
C SER A 144 43.49 14.00 11.24
N ASP A 145 43.34 14.14 12.55
CA ASP A 145 42.17 13.69 13.29
C ASP A 145 40.98 13.65 12.33
N PRO A 146 40.15 12.58 12.28
CA PRO A 146 38.81 12.79 11.78
C PRO A 146 38.20 13.78 12.78
N SER A 147 38.32 15.07 12.47
CA SER A 147 37.51 16.11 13.06
C SER A 147 36.10 15.74 12.66
N PHE A 148 35.48 14.90 13.48
CA PHE A 148 34.06 14.72 13.51
C PHE A 148 33.54 16.09 13.92
N ASP A 149 33.29 16.92 12.92
CA ASP A 149 32.75 18.24 13.12
C ASP A 149 31.32 18.03 13.62
N LEU A 150 31.16 18.11 14.95
CA LEU A 150 29.87 17.97 15.62
C LEU A 150 28.86 19.03 15.14
N TYR A 151 29.30 20.00 14.34
CA TYR A 151 28.50 21.06 13.74
C TYR A 151 28.35 20.97 12.21
N SER A 152 29.00 20.01 11.54
CA SER A 152 28.74 19.71 10.14
C SER A 152 27.73 18.58 10.05
N LEU A 153 26.47 18.90 10.36
CA LEU A 153 25.34 18.12 9.88
C LEU A 153 25.32 18.28 8.36
N GLU A 154 26.05 17.44 7.63
CA GLU A 154 25.66 17.19 6.24
C GLU A 154 24.23 16.68 6.34
N PRO A 155 23.22 17.40 5.80
CA PRO A 155 21.87 16.91 5.85
C PRO A 155 21.87 15.56 5.13
N GLU A 156 21.64 14.50 5.91
CA GLU A 156 21.43 13.17 5.36
C GLU A 156 20.34 13.32 4.30
N VAL A 157 20.65 12.90 3.06
CA VAL A 157 19.72 13.07 1.94
C VAL A 157 18.43 12.36 2.32
N GLN A 158 17.40 13.15 2.64
CA GLN A 158 16.12 12.62 3.02
C GLN A 158 15.58 11.81 1.84
N PRO A 159 15.26 10.52 2.02
CA PRO A 159 14.64 9.74 0.96
C PRO A 159 13.32 10.40 0.56
N GLY A 160 13.06 10.52 -0.74
CA GLY A 160 11.87 11.16 -1.28
C GLY A 160 11.72 10.91 -2.77
N TRP A 161 10.57 11.30 -3.33
CA TRP A 161 10.31 11.08 -4.74
C TRP A 161 11.00 12.15 -5.59
N HIS A 162 11.52 11.73 -6.75
CA HIS A 162 12.34 12.56 -7.63
C HIS A 162 11.65 12.85 -8.97
N PHE A 163 10.40 13.34 -8.92
CA PHE A 163 9.71 13.80 -10.12
C PHE A 163 10.28 15.14 -10.61
N SER A 164 10.41 15.30 -11.93
CA SER A 164 10.95 16.52 -12.53
C SER A 164 10.00 17.71 -12.44
N ASP A 165 8.69 17.43 -12.50
CA ASP A 165 7.63 18.43 -12.53
C ASP A 165 6.49 18.01 -11.58
N THR A 166 5.67 18.99 -11.18
CA THR A 166 4.50 18.75 -10.33
C THR A 166 3.28 18.26 -11.11
N PHE A 167 2.34 17.67 -10.39
CA PHE A 167 1.10 17.12 -10.93
C PHE A 167 -0.12 17.92 -10.47
N ASP A 168 -1.16 18.01 -11.30
CA ASP A 168 -2.41 18.68 -10.95
C ASP A 168 -3.40 17.74 -10.22
N LEU A 169 -3.23 16.43 -10.43
CA LEU A 169 -3.95 15.37 -9.74
C LEU A 169 -2.97 14.23 -9.41
N ILE A 170 -2.92 13.81 -8.15
CA ILE A 170 -2.25 12.58 -7.73
C ILE A 170 -3.32 11.61 -7.23
N HIS A 171 -3.37 10.42 -7.80
CA HIS A 171 -4.32 9.37 -7.48
C HIS A 171 -3.58 8.15 -6.95
N MET A 172 -4.20 7.43 -6.01
CA MET A 172 -3.76 6.10 -5.58
C MET A 172 -4.96 5.26 -5.18
N ARG A 173 -4.83 3.94 -5.35
CA ARG A 173 -5.94 3.02 -5.08
C ARG A 173 -5.48 1.66 -4.58
N SER A 174 -6.18 1.12 -3.58
CA SER A 174 -5.92 -0.20 -3.01
C SER A 174 -4.50 -0.35 -2.43
N MET A 175 -4.04 0.66 -1.68
CA MET A 175 -2.65 0.78 -1.19
C MET A 175 -2.46 0.30 0.27
N LYS A 176 -3.48 -0.32 0.88
CA LYS A 176 -3.34 -0.92 2.23
C LYS A 176 -2.17 -1.90 2.33
N GLY A 177 -1.36 -1.73 3.37
CA GLY A 177 -0.17 -2.56 3.59
C GLY A 177 0.98 -2.32 2.61
N VAL A 178 0.91 -1.30 1.73
CA VAL A 178 2.00 -0.98 0.80
C VAL A 178 3.09 -0.16 1.47
N PHE A 179 2.76 0.92 2.17
CA PHE A 179 3.75 1.82 2.79
C PHE A 179 3.96 1.54 4.28
N ALA A 180 5.19 1.71 4.74
CA ALA A 180 5.52 1.62 6.16
C ALA A 180 5.26 2.95 6.91
N TYR A 181 5.43 4.08 6.21
CA TYR A 181 5.33 5.42 6.78
C TYR A 181 4.41 6.31 5.94
N TRP A 182 3.15 6.42 6.34
CA TRP A 182 2.13 7.13 5.56
C TRP A 182 2.24 8.65 5.64
N GLU A 183 2.70 9.19 6.77
CA GLU A 183 2.88 10.62 6.95
C GLU A 183 3.87 11.18 5.91
N GLY A 184 5.01 10.50 5.72
CA GLY A 184 6.00 10.87 4.69
C GLY A 184 5.47 10.73 3.27
N VAL A 185 4.61 9.74 3.01
CA VAL A 185 3.93 9.60 1.71
C VAL A 185 3.04 10.80 1.44
N TYR A 186 2.24 11.25 2.40
CA TYR A 186 1.40 12.45 2.23
C TYR A 186 2.23 13.73 2.04
N ASP A 187 3.36 13.85 2.73
CA ASP A 187 4.30 14.97 2.54
C ASP A 187 4.87 14.98 1.12
N GLU A 188 5.28 13.83 0.58
CA GLU A 188 5.77 13.73 -0.80
C GLU A 188 4.66 13.97 -1.83
N ILE A 189 3.43 13.49 -1.60
CA ILE A 189 2.28 13.86 -2.44
C ILE A 189 2.10 15.38 -2.42
N TYR A 190 2.10 16.00 -1.24
CA TYR A 190 1.90 17.44 -1.11
C TYR A 190 2.99 18.23 -1.84
N LYS A 191 4.25 17.82 -1.70
CA LYS A 191 5.40 18.41 -2.38
C LYS A 191 5.30 18.34 -3.90
N ASN A 192 4.90 17.19 -4.43
CA ASN A 192 4.81 16.94 -5.88
C ASN A 192 3.49 17.43 -6.52
N LEU A 193 2.57 18.00 -5.74
CA LEU A 193 1.33 18.56 -6.25
C LEU A 193 1.47 20.05 -6.62
N SER A 194 0.93 20.45 -7.76
CA SER A 194 0.84 21.84 -8.19
C SER A 194 -0.06 22.65 -7.23
N PRO A 195 0.20 23.95 -7.01
CA PRO A 195 -0.70 24.81 -6.24
C PRO A 195 -2.14 24.77 -6.78
N GLY A 196 -3.10 24.43 -5.93
CA GLY A 196 -4.51 24.26 -6.33
C GLY A 196 -4.88 22.88 -6.86
N GLY A 197 -3.92 21.97 -7.03
CA GLY A 197 -4.12 20.58 -7.42
C GLY A 197 -4.77 19.71 -6.33
N TRP A 198 -5.12 18.48 -6.70
CA TRP A 198 -5.85 17.54 -5.83
C TRP A 198 -5.11 16.23 -5.62
N VAL A 199 -5.24 15.67 -4.42
CA VAL A 199 -4.98 14.25 -4.17
C VAL A 199 -6.31 13.51 -4.06
N GLU A 200 -6.37 12.29 -4.58
CA GLU A 200 -7.46 11.36 -4.35
C GLU A 200 -6.92 9.97 -3.98
N ILE A 201 -7.48 9.40 -2.92
CA ILE A 201 -7.10 8.08 -2.42
C ILE A 201 -8.36 7.25 -2.30
N ALA A 202 -8.34 6.06 -2.88
CA ALA A 202 -9.46 5.14 -2.87
C ALA A 202 -9.06 3.77 -2.28
N ASP A 203 -9.76 3.32 -1.25
CA ASP A 203 -9.64 1.95 -0.75
C ASP A 203 -10.99 1.52 -0.16
N TYR A 204 -11.09 0.28 0.29
CA TYR A 204 -12.28 -0.25 0.93
C TYR A 204 -11.90 -1.04 2.17
N ASP A 205 -12.79 -0.98 3.16
CA ASP A 205 -12.74 -1.86 4.30
C ASP A 205 -13.79 -2.96 4.15
N MET A 206 -13.37 -4.19 4.46
CA MET A 206 -14.24 -5.35 4.56
C MET A 206 -14.51 -5.59 6.03
N THR A 207 -15.15 -4.62 6.68
CA THR A 207 -15.46 -4.73 8.09
C THR A 207 -16.38 -5.94 8.27
N MET A 208 -15.96 -6.87 9.13
CA MET A 208 -16.83 -7.96 9.54
C MET A 208 -18.00 -7.35 10.34
N PRO A 209 -19.24 -7.83 10.19
CA PRO A 209 -20.35 -7.26 10.95
C PRO A 209 -20.04 -7.31 12.45
N SER A 210 -20.28 -6.21 13.15
CA SER A 210 -19.85 -6.05 14.54
C SER A 210 -20.65 -6.93 15.51
N LEU A 211 -20.11 -7.20 16.69
CA LEU A 211 -20.83 -7.90 17.77
C LEU A 211 -22.10 -7.14 18.22
N GLU A 212 -22.11 -5.80 18.11
CA GLU A 212 -23.25 -4.95 18.47
C GLU A 212 -24.36 -5.00 17.40
N GLU A 213 -24.00 -5.03 16.12
CA GLU A 213 -24.94 -5.32 15.02
C GLU A 213 -25.43 -6.78 15.05
N MET A 214 -24.72 -7.65 15.78
CA MET A 214 -25.04 -9.06 16.01
C MET A 214 -25.66 -9.34 17.39
N ALA A 215 -26.33 -8.36 18.01
CA ALA A 215 -27.01 -8.55 19.29
C ALA A 215 -28.05 -9.70 19.22
N GLY A 216 -27.74 -10.84 19.85
CA GLY A 216 -28.55 -12.07 19.84
C GLY A 216 -27.92 -13.27 19.14
N ILE A 217 -26.69 -13.15 18.64
CA ILE A 217 -25.94 -14.24 17.99
C ILE A 217 -24.94 -14.85 18.99
N GLU A 218 -25.13 -16.13 19.35
CA GLU A 218 -24.24 -16.85 20.28
C GLU A 218 -22.91 -17.29 19.63
N GLU A 219 -22.85 -17.44 18.30
CA GLU A 219 -21.67 -17.88 17.55
C GLU A 219 -21.38 -17.02 16.30
N PHE A 220 -20.13 -16.57 16.15
CA PHE A 220 -19.69 -15.73 15.04
C PHE A 220 -19.84 -16.47 13.68
N PRO A 221 -20.50 -15.89 12.66
CA PRO A 221 -20.87 -16.62 11.42
C PRO A 221 -19.70 -16.94 10.48
N PHE A 222 -18.53 -16.32 10.69
CA PHE A 222 -17.35 -16.56 9.85
C PHE A 222 -16.11 -16.90 10.70
N PRO A 223 -16.08 -18.05 11.38
CA PRO A 223 -14.98 -18.38 12.28
C PRO A 223 -13.63 -18.49 11.55
N ALA A 224 -13.58 -19.10 10.37
CA ALA A 224 -12.36 -19.17 9.57
C ALA A 224 -11.92 -17.79 9.08
N LEU A 225 -12.86 -17.02 8.52
CA LEU A 225 -12.54 -15.68 8.00
C LEU A 225 -12.08 -14.72 9.11
N ARG A 226 -12.68 -14.81 10.32
CA ARG A 226 -12.24 -14.05 11.49
C ARG A 226 -10.83 -14.42 11.92
N LYS A 227 -10.53 -15.72 11.94
CA LYS A 227 -9.19 -16.21 12.28
C LYS A 227 -8.16 -15.70 11.30
N LEU A 228 -8.44 -15.78 9.99
CA LEU A 228 -7.59 -15.22 8.94
C LEU A 228 -7.41 -13.72 9.07
N TYR A 229 -8.50 -12.97 9.29
CA TYR A 229 -8.47 -11.53 9.46
C TYR A 229 -7.60 -11.12 10.65
N LEU A 230 -7.81 -11.71 11.83
CA LEU A 230 -7.01 -11.42 13.02
C LEU A 230 -5.54 -11.78 12.83
N GLY A 231 -5.26 -12.95 12.22
CA GLY A 231 -3.90 -13.38 11.93
C GLY A 231 -3.18 -12.42 11.00
N VAL A 232 -3.85 -11.95 9.94
CA VAL A 232 -3.27 -11.00 8.99
C VAL A 232 -3.13 -9.61 9.57
N MET A 233 -4.08 -9.13 10.37
CA MET A 233 -3.90 -7.88 11.10
C MET A 233 -2.62 -7.93 11.94
N GLN A 234 -2.44 -8.98 12.76
CA GLN A 234 -1.24 -9.15 13.58
C GLN A 234 0.05 -9.28 12.75
N ALA A 235 0.02 -10.08 11.68
CA ALA A 235 1.15 -10.24 10.77
C ALA A 235 1.54 -8.90 10.10
N SER A 236 0.56 -8.10 9.70
CA SER A 236 0.77 -6.79 9.05
C SER A 236 1.38 -5.76 10.00
N PHE A 237 1.03 -5.80 11.30
CA PHE A 237 1.68 -4.96 12.29
C PHE A 237 3.14 -5.39 12.52
N LYS A 238 3.42 -6.69 12.58
CA LYS A 238 4.80 -7.20 12.70
C LYS A 238 5.67 -6.85 11.49
N SER A 239 5.09 -6.81 10.29
CA SER A 239 5.82 -6.43 9.08
C SER A 239 6.12 -4.92 8.99
N GLY A 240 5.63 -4.11 9.93
CA GLY A 240 5.74 -2.65 9.87
C GLY A 240 4.84 -2.01 8.81
N ARG A 241 3.96 -2.78 8.17
CA ARG A 241 3.07 -2.33 7.10
C ARG A 241 1.62 -2.72 7.44
N PRO A 242 0.96 -1.99 8.35
CA PRO A 242 -0.35 -2.39 8.82
C PRO A 242 -1.37 -2.37 7.69
N ILE A 243 -2.24 -3.39 7.67
CA ILE A 243 -3.38 -3.44 6.75
C ILE A 243 -4.57 -2.75 7.41
N GLY A 244 -5.20 -1.84 6.68
CA GLY A 244 -6.41 -1.15 7.11
C GLY A 244 -6.57 0.18 6.37
N THR A 245 -7.66 0.89 6.63
CA THR A 245 -7.97 2.19 6.00
C THR A 245 -7.64 3.39 6.90
N TYR A 246 -6.85 3.17 7.96
CA TYR A 246 -6.48 4.20 8.94
C TYR A 246 -5.69 5.35 8.31
N TYR A 247 -4.85 5.05 7.31
CA TYR A 247 -4.09 6.06 6.57
C TYR A 247 -4.97 6.99 5.75
N MET A 248 -6.24 6.65 5.54
CA MET A 248 -7.22 7.51 4.86
C MET A 248 -7.97 8.41 5.85
N HIS A 249 -7.52 8.53 7.11
CA HIS A 249 -8.14 9.44 8.07
C HIS A 249 -7.89 10.90 7.66
N PRO A 250 -8.89 11.80 7.69
CA PRO A 250 -8.74 13.20 7.24
C PRO A 250 -7.55 13.95 7.85
N THR A 251 -7.18 13.64 9.08
CA THR A 251 -6.06 14.28 9.77
C THR A 251 -4.73 14.11 9.04
N TYR A 252 -4.50 12.98 8.37
CA TYR A 252 -3.28 12.77 7.57
C TYR A 252 -3.13 13.84 6.48
N LEU A 253 -4.23 14.17 5.81
CA LEU A 253 -4.23 15.20 4.77
C LEU A 253 -4.16 16.61 5.39
N GLU A 254 -4.84 16.83 6.52
CA GLU A 254 -4.83 18.13 7.20
C GLU A 254 -3.43 18.48 7.74
N ASP A 255 -2.74 17.49 8.34
CA ASP A 255 -1.40 17.63 8.90
C ASP A 255 -0.35 17.87 7.80
N ALA A 256 -0.47 17.19 6.65
CA ALA A 256 0.34 17.46 5.46
C ALA A 256 0.01 18.82 4.78
N GLY A 257 -1.02 19.54 5.26
CA GLY A 257 -1.34 20.90 4.84
C GLY A 257 -2.39 21.02 3.72
N PHE A 258 -3.08 19.93 3.38
CA PHE A 258 -4.20 19.98 2.44
C PHE A 258 -5.40 20.75 3.03
N LYS A 259 -6.23 21.29 2.13
CA LYS A 259 -7.48 22.00 2.41
C LYS A 259 -8.63 21.33 1.67
N ASP A 260 -9.85 21.73 1.97
CA ASP A 260 -11.06 21.21 1.34
C ASP A 260 -11.16 19.67 1.40
N VAL A 261 -10.73 19.06 2.52
CA VAL A 261 -10.71 17.60 2.68
C VAL A 261 -12.13 17.07 2.70
N GLN A 262 -12.43 16.12 1.82
CA GLN A 262 -13.75 15.50 1.70
C GLN A 262 -13.62 13.99 1.62
N THR A 263 -14.57 13.28 2.24
CA THR A 263 -14.64 11.84 2.19
C THR A 263 -15.98 11.40 1.61
N THR A 264 -15.94 10.48 0.66
CA THR A 264 -17.11 9.86 0.04
C THR A 264 -17.11 8.38 0.39
N TYR A 265 -18.27 7.85 0.78
CA TYR A 265 -18.45 6.43 1.07
C TYR A 265 -19.48 5.83 0.11
N VAL A 266 -19.19 4.62 -0.37
CA VAL A 266 -20.14 3.80 -1.12
C VAL A 266 -20.09 2.38 -0.56
N ASN A 267 -21.22 1.90 -0.06
CA ASN A 267 -21.32 0.51 0.37
C ASN A 267 -21.53 -0.38 -0.85
N VAL A 268 -20.61 -1.33 -1.06
CA VAL A 268 -20.68 -2.29 -2.14
C VAL A 268 -21.07 -3.65 -1.54
N PRO A 269 -22.19 -4.24 -1.97
CA PRO A 269 -22.60 -5.57 -1.53
C PRO A 269 -21.55 -6.63 -1.83
N ILE A 270 -21.45 -7.65 -0.99
CA ILE A 270 -20.68 -8.87 -1.25
C ILE A 270 -21.69 -10.00 -1.44
N GLY A 271 -21.89 -10.43 -2.68
CA GLY A 271 -22.79 -11.54 -3.03
C GLY A 271 -24.01 -11.13 -3.84
N GLN A 272 -25.02 -12.01 -3.85
CA GLN A 272 -26.19 -11.90 -4.76
C GLN A 272 -27.49 -11.49 -4.07
N TRP A 273 -27.41 -11.17 -2.78
CA TRP A 273 -28.54 -10.85 -1.92
C TRP A 273 -29.31 -9.56 -2.27
N PRO A 274 -28.74 -8.52 -2.92
CA PRO A 274 -29.52 -7.34 -3.26
C PRO A 274 -30.68 -7.65 -4.23
N GLU A 275 -31.84 -7.06 -3.97
CA GLU A 275 -33.01 -7.15 -4.86
C GLU A 275 -32.80 -6.36 -6.15
N ASP A 276 -32.20 -5.16 -6.02
CA ASP A 276 -31.85 -4.28 -7.12
C ASP A 276 -30.83 -4.95 -8.06
N GLU A 277 -31.10 -4.89 -9.37
CA GLU A 277 -30.31 -5.60 -10.37
C GLU A 277 -28.89 -5.05 -10.51
N GLU A 278 -28.72 -3.73 -10.42
CA GLU A 278 -27.41 -3.08 -10.51
C GLU A 278 -26.58 -3.38 -9.26
N GLN A 279 -27.17 -3.28 -8.06
CA GLN A 279 -26.53 -3.67 -6.80
C GLN A 279 -26.17 -5.15 -6.75
N ARG A 280 -27.02 -6.02 -7.30
CA ARG A 280 -26.75 -7.46 -7.41
C ARG A 280 -25.63 -7.74 -8.39
N LYS A 281 -25.53 -6.98 -9.49
CA LYS A 281 -24.46 -7.11 -10.49
C LYS A 281 -23.10 -6.73 -9.91
N ILE A 282 -22.99 -5.54 -9.29
CA ILE A 282 -21.75 -5.12 -8.62
C ILE A 282 -21.38 -6.08 -7.48
N GLY A 283 -22.37 -6.57 -6.72
CA GLY A 283 -22.11 -7.50 -5.62
C GLY A 283 -21.60 -8.88 -6.05
N LYS A 284 -22.07 -9.38 -7.20
CA LYS A 284 -21.51 -10.59 -7.84
C LYS A 284 -20.07 -10.41 -8.26
N LEU A 285 -19.77 -9.29 -8.94
CA LEU A 285 -18.41 -8.98 -9.40
C LEU A 285 -17.45 -8.85 -8.22
N PHE A 286 -17.87 -8.14 -7.19
CA PHE A 286 -17.05 -7.94 -6.01
C PHE A 286 -16.86 -9.23 -5.19
N LEU A 287 -17.87 -10.09 -5.10
CA LEU A 287 -17.73 -11.43 -4.50
C LEU A 287 -16.62 -12.24 -5.17
N VAL A 288 -16.58 -12.28 -6.51
CA VAL A 288 -15.50 -12.97 -7.24
C VAL A 288 -14.15 -12.34 -6.93
N SER A 289 -14.05 -11.01 -6.96
CA SER A 289 -12.82 -10.30 -6.62
C SER A 289 -12.33 -10.62 -5.20
N VAL A 290 -13.24 -10.72 -4.22
CA VAL A 290 -12.93 -11.11 -2.84
C VAL A 290 -12.39 -12.54 -2.77
N MET A 291 -13.02 -13.50 -3.47
CA MET A 291 -12.58 -14.89 -3.44
C MET A 291 -11.14 -15.08 -3.94
N GLU A 292 -10.81 -14.43 -5.05
CA GLU A 292 -9.46 -14.50 -5.62
C GLU A 292 -8.44 -13.70 -4.78
N MET A 293 -8.88 -12.65 -4.09
CA MET A 293 -8.01 -11.79 -3.29
C MET A 293 -7.45 -12.48 -2.03
N LEU A 294 -8.17 -13.44 -1.45
CA LEU A 294 -7.79 -14.05 -0.17
C LEU A 294 -6.41 -14.72 -0.22
N GLU A 295 -6.10 -15.49 -1.25
CA GLU A 295 -4.78 -16.13 -1.33
C GLU A 295 -3.66 -15.11 -1.57
N ALA A 296 -3.88 -14.18 -2.51
CA ALA A 296 -2.90 -13.16 -2.88
C ALA A 296 -2.48 -12.28 -1.69
N ASN A 297 -3.43 -11.90 -0.83
CA ASN A 297 -3.17 -11.03 0.32
C ASN A 297 -2.71 -11.77 1.58
N LEU A 298 -3.26 -12.96 1.86
CA LEU A 298 -3.07 -13.60 3.16
C LEU A 298 -1.82 -14.51 3.20
N LEU A 299 -1.47 -15.15 2.09
CA LEU A 299 -0.49 -16.23 2.08
C LEU A 299 0.91 -15.79 2.55
N ARG A 300 1.47 -14.72 1.97
CA ARG A 300 2.82 -14.25 2.32
C ARG A 300 2.88 -13.72 3.75
N LEU A 301 1.87 -12.98 4.19
CA LEU A 301 1.87 -12.38 5.53
C LEU A 301 1.82 -13.44 6.63
N LEU A 302 0.95 -14.43 6.51
CA LEU A 302 0.80 -15.49 7.52
C LEU A 302 1.99 -16.47 7.55
N THR A 303 2.64 -16.71 6.40
CA THR A 303 3.77 -17.64 6.30
C THR A 303 5.12 -17.01 6.64
N VAL A 304 5.26 -15.69 6.59
CA VAL A 304 6.49 -14.98 6.98
C VAL A 304 6.42 -14.45 8.41
N TRP A 305 5.31 -13.80 8.77
CA TRP A 305 5.20 -13.07 10.05
C TRP A 305 4.32 -13.77 11.08
N GLY A 306 3.34 -14.56 10.62
CA GLY A 306 2.46 -15.34 11.49
C GLY A 306 1.55 -14.51 12.41
N ASP A 307 0.70 -15.21 13.14
CA ASP A 307 -0.15 -14.62 14.18
C ASP A 307 0.57 -14.60 15.54
N ALA A 308 -0.16 -14.28 16.62
CA ALA A 308 0.38 -14.21 17.97
C ALA A 308 0.95 -15.55 18.47
N GLU A 309 0.49 -16.69 17.95
CA GLU A 309 0.86 -18.01 18.43
C GLU A 309 1.94 -18.66 17.57
N LYS A 310 1.87 -18.49 16.24
CA LYS A 310 2.75 -19.19 15.31
C LYS A 310 2.89 -18.52 13.94
N ILE A 311 3.94 -18.94 13.24
CA ILE A 311 4.05 -18.80 11.79
C ILE A 311 3.32 -19.98 11.14
N TRP A 312 2.47 -19.69 10.16
CA TRP A 312 1.62 -20.70 9.53
C TRP A 312 2.35 -21.41 8.40
N SER A 313 2.03 -22.69 8.17
CA SER A 313 2.49 -23.37 6.95
C SER A 313 1.66 -22.94 5.74
N VAL A 314 2.20 -23.12 4.53
CA VAL A 314 1.50 -22.82 3.27
C VAL A 314 0.18 -23.60 3.18
N GLU A 315 0.21 -24.88 3.57
CA GLU A 315 -0.96 -25.77 3.57
C GLU A 315 -2.01 -25.31 4.57
N GLU A 316 -1.61 -24.93 5.78
CA GLU A 316 -2.53 -24.44 6.81
C GLU A 316 -3.28 -23.18 6.36
N VAL A 317 -2.56 -22.24 5.71
CA VAL A 317 -3.17 -21.02 5.20
C VAL A 317 -4.14 -21.33 4.07
N LYS A 318 -3.77 -22.19 3.11
CA LYS A 318 -4.64 -22.58 2.00
C LYS A 318 -5.90 -23.29 2.47
N ASP A 319 -5.76 -24.21 3.42
CA ASP A 319 -6.91 -24.92 3.99
C ASP A 319 -7.88 -23.98 4.71
N GLU A 320 -7.36 -23.00 5.45
CA GLU A 320 -8.19 -22.01 6.14
C GLU A 320 -8.83 -21.02 5.15
N ILE A 321 -8.14 -20.64 4.07
CA ILE A 321 -8.71 -19.83 2.98
C ILE A 321 -9.88 -20.57 2.34
N GLU A 322 -9.73 -21.86 2.03
CA GLU A 322 -10.81 -22.65 1.44
C GLU A 322 -12.00 -22.82 2.40
N ARG A 323 -11.76 -22.89 3.71
CA ARG A 323 -12.85 -22.80 4.71
C ARG A 323 -13.53 -21.43 4.67
N GLY A 324 -12.77 -20.34 4.67
CA GLY A 324 -13.31 -18.98 4.58
C GLY A 324 -14.11 -18.74 3.29
N LYS A 325 -13.64 -19.22 2.14
CA LYS A 325 -14.39 -19.16 0.86
C LYS A 325 -15.72 -19.90 0.95
N LYS A 326 -15.76 -21.08 1.61
CA LYS A 326 -17.02 -21.82 1.83
C LYS A 326 -17.99 -21.03 2.71
N GLU A 327 -17.51 -20.45 3.82
CA GLU A 327 -18.33 -19.60 4.70
C GLU A 327 -18.94 -18.41 3.93
N ILE A 328 -18.14 -17.73 3.10
CA ILE A 328 -18.62 -16.62 2.26
C ILE A 328 -19.68 -17.11 1.24
N LEU A 329 -19.47 -18.25 0.59
CA LEU A 329 -20.43 -18.81 -0.37
C LEU A 329 -21.75 -19.19 0.29
N GLU A 330 -21.70 -19.84 1.44
CA GLU A 330 -22.88 -20.22 2.23
C GLU A 330 -23.67 -18.98 2.64
N TRP A 331 -22.99 -17.95 3.13
CA TRP A 331 -23.60 -16.66 3.46
C TRP A 331 -24.24 -15.99 2.24
N SER A 332 -23.55 -16.00 1.09
CA SER A 332 -24.03 -15.36 -0.13
C SER A 332 -25.28 -16.00 -0.75
N ARG A 333 -25.57 -17.26 -0.39
CA ARG A 333 -26.68 -18.07 -0.92
C ARG A 333 -27.85 -18.21 0.05
N GLY A 334 -27.65 -17.94 1.34
CA GLY A 334 -28.68 -18.10 2.36
C GLY A 334 -29.61 -16.88 2.45
N PRO A 335 -30.94 -17.06 2.64
CA PRO A 335 -31.72 -16.02 3.31
C PRO A 335 -31.16 -15.81 4.72
N ASP A 336 -31.26 -14.61 5.29
CA ASP A 336 -30.96 -14.49 6.72
C ASP A 336 -31.94 -15.36 7.53
N ARG A 337 -31.57 -15.73 8.75
CA ARG A 337 -32.40 -16.59 9.61
C ARG A 337 -33.69 -15.89 10.10
N GLN A 338 -33.90 -14.62 9.76
CA GLN A 338 -35.10 -13.82 10.05
C GLN A 338 -36.01 -13.67 8.81
N GLY A 339 -35.65 -14.30 7.68
CA GLY A 339 -36.40 -14.22 6.42
C GLY A 339 -36.26 -12.88 5.69
N LYS A 340 -35.31 -12.04 6.10
CA LYS A 340 -34.89 -10.83 5.37
C LYS A 340 -33.56 -11.12 4.66
N THR A 341 -33.11 -10.19 3.84
CA THR A 341 -31.83 -10.29 3.13
C THR A 341 -30.95 -9.15 3.62
N GLU A 342 -30.53 -9.18 4.88
CA GLU A 342 -29.44 -8.30 5.33
C GLU A 342 -28.11 -8.94 4.94
N GLY A 343 -27.38 -8.28 4.02
CA GLY A 343 -26.15 -8.84 3.49
C GLY A 343 -24.92 -8.01 3.80
N TRP A 344 -23.78 -8.69 3.70
CA TRP A 344 -22.47 -8.13 3.98
C TRP A 344 -22.10 -7.13 2.89
N CYS A 345 -21.62 -5.95 3.29
CA CYS A 345 -21.11 -4.91 2.40
C CYS A 345 -19.67 -4.58 2.75
N ALA A 346 -18.85 -4.28 1.75
CA ALA A 346 -17.62 -3.53 1.97
C ALA A 346 -17.90 -2.04 1.86
N SER A 347 -17.26 -1.25 2.74
CA SER A 347 -17.35 0.20 2.69
C SER A 347 -16.20 0.73 1.84
N PHE A 348 -16.50 1.09 0.59
CA PHE A 348 -15.55 1.76 -0.27
C PHE A 348 -15.49 3.23 0.13
N LYS A 349 -14.28 3.76 0.23
CA LYS A 349 -13.96 5.09 0.71
C LYS A 349 -13.09 5.79 -0.34
N TRP A 350 -13.45 7.03 -0.63
CA TRP A 350 -12.61 7.97 -1.37
C TRP A 350 -12.34 9.15 -0.45
N ILE A 351 -11.09 9.52 -0.30
CA ILE A 351 -10.71 10.76 0.37
C ILE A 351 -9.97 11.65 -0.61
N VAL A 352 -10.38 12.91 -0.65
CA VAL A 352 -9.75 13.94 -1.49
C VAL A 352 -9.26 15.07 -0.61
N GLY A 353 -8.17 15.70 -1.04
CA GLY A 353 -7.65 16.93 -0.44
C GLY A 353 -7.04 17.82 -1.50
N ARG A 354 -7.05 19.13 -1.23
CA ARG A 354 -6.58 20.14 -2.17
C ARG A 354 -5.38 20.88 -1.63
N LYS A 355 -4.32 21.04 -2.42
CA LYS A 355 -3.23 21.95 -2.07
C LYS A 355 -3.68 23.41 -2.27
N SER A 356 -3.32 24.28 -1.33
CA SER A 356 -3.66 25.70 -1.43
C SER A 356 -3.09 26.31 -2.71
N LYS A 357 -3.82 27.25 -3.33
CA LYS A 357 -3.32 28.00 -4.50
C LYS A 357 -2.18 28.96 -4.16
N ASN A 358 -2.04 29.29 -2.88
CA ASN A 358 -1.04 30.23 -2.37
C ASN A 358 0.11 29.48 -1.65
N ALA A 359 0.17 28.16 -1.75
CA ALA A 359 1.19 27.32 -1.14
C ALA A 359 2.49 27.33 -1.94
#